data_AF-A0A354CL89-F1
#
_entry.id   AF-A0A354CL89-F1
#
_cell.length_a   1.000
_cell.length_b   1.000
_cell.length_c   1.000
_cell.angle_alpha   90.00
_cell.angle_beta   90.00
_cell.angle_gamma   90.00
#
_symmetry.space_group_name_H-M   'P 1'
#
loop_
_entity.id
_entity.type
_entity.pdbx_description
1 polymer ?
#
loop_
_entity_poly.entity_id
_entity_poly.type
_entity_poly.pdbx_seq_one_letter_code
_entity_poly.pdbx_strand_id
1 'polypeptide(L)'
;MNNEISTKNPLGENPVNSLLYQFAVPSIIAMLVSSLYNIVDQFFIGRSVGALGNAATNISFPLSISCVAIALLFGIGGASAFNIAMGMGEKENAVNYLANSAAMLFLGGVALTAVTLIFLEPLLKFFGSPDNVLEYAKVYTRIVALGFPFLIFTSGGGHLIRADGRPKISMVCNLAGALINTVLDALFVFVLNMGMAGAAYATIIGQIVSGLMAAWYLAHCRTIKIKKENLRVRRKYISRVMSLGTAPCANQLAMMVVQIVMNKSLKYYGSLSVYGESIPIACAGIITKVNQVFMSFIIGISQGLQPITSFNYGAGRYGR
;
A
#
# COMPACT_ATOMS: atom_id res chain seq x y z
N MET A 1 -16.22 6.26 44.71
CA MET A 1 -15.86 5.10 43.86
C MET A 1 -16.54 5.30 42.51
N ASN A 2 -15.82 5.89 41.54
CA ASN A 2 -16.33 6.05 40.19
C ASN A 2 -16.11 4.74 39.43
N ASN A 3 -17.19 3.99 39.22
CA ASN A 3 -17.25 2.90 38.26
C ASN A 3 -17.20 3.49 36.84
N GLU A 4 -16.02 3.88 36.38
CA GLU A 4 -15.76 3.85 34.94
C GLU A 4 -15.62 2.38 34.57
N ILE A 5 -16.63 1.84 33.89
CA ILE A 5 -16.52 0.60 33.14
C ILE A 5 -15.42 0.86 32.11
N SER A 6 -14.17 0.58 32.48
CA SER A 6 -13.05 0.49 31.57
C SER A 6 -13.42 -0.60 30.59
N THR A 7 -13.97 -0.22 29.44
CA THR A 7 -14.16 -1.13 28.31
C THR A 7 -12.77 -1.63 27.94
N LYS A 8 -12.40 -2.79 28.50
CA LYS A 8 -11.12 -3.44 28.25
C LYS A 8 -10.99 -3.62 26.74
N ASN A 9 -9.80 -3.32 26.21
CA ASN A 9 -9.57 -3.38 24.77
C ASN A 9 -9.79 -4.82 24.26
N PRO A 10 -10.65 -5.05 23.24
CA PRO A 10 -10.93 -6.39 22.72
C PRO A 10 -9.69 -7.20 22.32
N LEU A 11 -8.60 -6.52 21.92
CA LEU A 11 -7.33 -7.15 21.56
C LEU A 11 -6.66 -7.88 22.74
N GLY A 12 -6.95 -7.48 23.98
CA GLY A 12 -6.42 -8.13 25.18
C GLY A 12 -7.29 -9.28 25.70
N GLU A 13 -8.60 -9.23 25.50
CA GLU A 13 -9.54 -10.12 26.19
C GLU A 13 -10.07 -11.25 25.29
N ASN A 14 -10.37 -10.95 24.02
CA ASN A 14 -10.99 -11.93 23.13
C ASN A 14 -10.03 -13.09 22.80
N PRO A 15 -10.54 -14.30 22.50
CA PRO A 15 -9.71 -15.44 22.11
C PRO A 15 -8.85 -15.13 20.88
N VAL A 16 -7.56 -15.47 20.94
CA VAL A 16 -6.58 -15.17 19.87
C VAL A 16 -7.03 -15.70 18.52
N ASN A 17 -7.55 -16.92 18.46
CA ASN A 17 -8.06 -17.52 17.22
C ASN A 17 -9.19 -16.68 16.60
N SER A 18 -10.16 -16.26 17.42
CA SER A 18 -11.29 -15.44 16.96
C SER A 18 -10.82 -14.06 16.47
N LEU A 19 -9.87 -13.45 17.17
CA LEU A 19 -9.27 -12.19 16.74
C LEU A 19 -8.51 -12.36 15.43
N LEU A 20 -7.72 -13.43 15.30
CA LEU A 20 -6.96 -13.70 14.08
C LEU A 20 -7.89 -13.84 12.88
N TYR A 21 -8.99 -14.60 12.97
CA TYR A 21 -9.97 -14.69 11.90
C TYR A 21 -10.62 -13.33 11.58
N GLN A 22 -11.00 -12.56 12.60
CA GLN A 22 -11.65 -11.26 12.44
C GLN A 22 -10.76 -10.23 11.72
N PHE A 23 -9.43 -10.31 11.89
CA PHE A 23 -8.48 -9.38 11.30
C PHE A 23 -7.82 -9.90 10.02
N ALA A 24 -7.52 -11.20 9.94
CA ALA A 24 -6.88 -11.81 8.79
C ALA A 24 -7.82 -11.88 7.59
N VAL A 25 -9.07 -12.33 7.74
CA VAL A 25 -9.99 -12.52 6.61
C VAL A 25 -10.21 -11.21 5.82
N PRO A 26 -10.53 -10.06 6.46
CA PRO A 26 -10.63 -8.80 5.71
C PRO A 26 -9.32 -8.36 5.05
N SER A 27 -8.18 -8.65 5.68
CA SER A 27 -6.86 -8.29 5.15
C SER A 27 -6.51 -9.14 3.92
N ILE A 28 -6.79 -10.46 3.96
CA ILE A 28 -6.64 -11.37 2.83
C ILE A 28 -7.51 -10.90 1.66
N ILE A 29 -8.78 -10.60 1.90
CA ILE A 29 -9.70 -10.11 0.86
C ILE A 29 -9.16 -8.81 0.24
N ALA A 30 -8.70 -7.85 1.06
CA ALA A 30 -8.12 -6.61 0.56
C ALA A 30 -6.89 -6.87 -0.32
N MET A 31 -6.01 -7.82 0.05
CA MET A 31 -4.83 -8.16 -0.73
C MET A 31 -5.14 -8.92 -2.03
N LEU A 32 -6.13 -9.82 -2.00
CA LEU A 32 -6.59 -10.53 -3.18
C LEU A 32 -7.22 -9.56 -4.18
N VAL A 33 -8.12 -8.68 -3.73
CA VAL A 33 -8.72 -7.64 -4.58
C VAL A 33 -7.65 -6.71 -5.14
N SER A 34 -6.67 -6.31 -4.32
CA SER A 34 -5.53 -5.50 -4.76
C SER A 34 -4.75 -6.19 -5.90
N SER A 35 -4.52 -7.49 -5.78
CA SER A 35 -3.81 -8.27 -6.80
C SER A 35 -4.63 -8.46 -8.08
N LEU A 36 -5.95 -8.66 -7.94
CA LEU A 36 -6.86 -8.85 -9.07
C LEU A 36 -7.07 -7.56 -9.87
N TYR A 37 -7.29 -6.41 -9.23
CA TYR A 37 -7.49 -5.17 -9.99
C TYR A 37 -6.24 -4.79 -10.79
N ASN A 38 -5.04 -5.03 -10.26
CA ASN A 38 -3.78 -4.81 -11.00
C ASN A 38 -3.72 -5.63 -12.30
N ILE A 39 -4.30 -6.84 -12.33
CA ILE A 39 -4.38 -7.66 -13.54
C ILE A 39 -5.41 -7.08 -14.50
N VAL A 40 -6.55 -6.65 -13.97
CA VAL A 40 -7.66 -6.07 -14.73
C VAL A 40 -7.25 -4.74 -15.40
N ASP A 41 -6.55 -3.86 -14.68
CA ASP A 41 -6.00 -2.60 -15.20
C ASP A 41 -5.02 -2.86 -16.37
N GLN A 42 -4.07 -3.79 -16.20
CA GLN A 42 -3.16 -4.21 -17.28
C GLN A 42 -3.89 -4.82 -18.48
N PHE A 43 -5.04 -5.46 -18.26
CA PHE A 43 -5.87 -5.98 -19.35
C PHE A 43 -6.51 -4.83 -20.16
N PHE A 44 -7.10 -3.83 -19.50
CA PHE A 44 -7.68 -2.67 -20.18
C PHE A 44 -6.63 -1.90 -20.99
N ILE A 45 -5.48 -1.60 -20.38
CA ILE A 45 -4.37 -0.90 -21.04
C ILE A 45 -3.84 -1.71 -22.22
N GLY A 46 -3.59 -3.02 -22.01
CA GLY A 46 -3.10 -3.90 -23.05
C GLY A 46 -4.06 -4.03 -24.24
N ARG A 47 -5.37 -3.96 -24.00
CA ARG A 47 -6.37 -4.06 -25.09
C ARG A 47 -6.55 -2.75 -25.85
N SER A 48 -6.43 -1.60 -25.19
CA SER A 48 -6.66 -0.29 -25.80
C SER A 48 -5.40 0.31 -26.45
N VAL A 49 -4.28 0.27 -25.73
CA VAL A 49 -3.02 0.91 -26.16
C VAL A 49 -2.05 -0.13 -26.73
N GLY A 50 -2.23 -1.40 -26.39
CA GLY A 50 -1.36 -2.49 -26.84
C GLY A 50 -0.13 -2.65 -25.96
N ALA A 51 0.86 -3.37 -26.49
CA ALA A 51 2.07 -3.74 -25.74
C ALA A 51 2.87 -2.52 -25.24
N LEU A 52 2.85 -1.40 -25.97
CA LEU A 52 3.54 -0.16 -25.57
C LEU A 52 2.92 0.46 -24.30
N GLY A 53 1.60 0.37 -24.12
CA GLY A 53 0.92 0.85 -22.91
C GLY A 53 1.30 0.03 -21.68
N ASN A 54 1.34 -1.29 -21.82
CA ASN A 54 1.80 -2.18 -20.75
C ASN A 54 3.29 -2.00 -20.44
N ALA A 55 4.12 -1.72 -21.45
CA ALA A 55 5.52 -1.36 -21.23
C ALA A 55 5.63 -0.05 -20.41
N ALA A 56 4.81 0.96 -20.74
CA ALA A 56 4.79 2.24 -20.04
C ALA A 56 4.43 2.11 -18.54
N THR A 57 3.44 1.28 -18.18
CA THR A 57 3.11 1.05 -16.77
C THR A 57 4.21 0.29 -16.03
N ASN A 58 4.85 -0.68 -16.68
CA ASN A 58 5.98 -1.42 -16.09
C ASN A 58 7.21 -0.52 -15.84
N ILE A 59 7.53 0.41 -16.74
CA ILE A 59 8.59 1.41 -16.53
C ILE A 59 8.31 2.29 -15.30
N SER A 60 7.03 2.56 -15.04
CA SER A 60 6.57 3.38 -13.92
C SER A 60 6.50 2.61 -12.58
N PHE A 61 6.64 1.28 -12.62
CA PHE A 61 6.50 0.38 -11.48
C PHE A 61 7.41 0.69 -10.27
N PRO A 62 8.67 1.14 -10.43
CA PRO A 62 9.53 1.53 -9.30
C PRO A 62 8.91 2.63 -8.41
N LEU A 63 8.10 3.53 -8.98
CA LEU A 63 7.39 4.56 -8.22
C LEU A 63 6.28 3.96 -7.36
N SER A 64 5.61 2.91 -7.86
CA SER A 64 4.61 2.16 -7.08
C SER A 64 5.26 1.42 -5.90
N ILE A 65 6.44 0.83 -6.10
CA ILE A 65 7.22 0.21 -5.00
C ILE A 65 7.58 1.26 -3.96
N SER A 66 7.99 2.46 -4.40
CA SER A 66 8.31 3.58 -3.50
C SER A 66 7.09 4.00 -2.67
N CYS A 67 5.89 4.04 -3.27
CA CYS A 67 4.64 4.27 -2.54
C CYS A 67 4.40 3.20 -1.46
N VAL A 68 4.55 1.92 -1.81
CA VAL A 68 4.38 0.81 -0.86
C VAL A 68 5.41 0.89 0.26
N ALA A 69 6.68 1.18 -0.04
CA ALA A 69 7.74 1.31 0.96
C ALA A 69 7.43 2.42 2.00
N ILE A 70 6.99 3.59 1.55
CA ILE A 70 6.55 4.70 2.43
C ILE A 70 5.32 4.29 3.24
N ALA A 71 4.35 3.63 2.59
CA ALA A 71 3.14 3.15 3.25
C ALA A 71 3.45 2.13 4.37
N LEU A 72 4.39 1.22 4.14
CA LEU A 72 4.84 0.25 5.14
C LEU A 72 5.62 0.93 6.28
N LEU A 73 6.52 1.86 5.94
CA LEU A 73 7.32 2.60 6.92
C LEU A 73 6.45 3.32 7.95
N PHE A 74 5.52 4.16 7.50
CA PHE A 74 4.69 4.95 8.41
C PHE A 74 3.40 4.24 8.84
N GLY A 75 2.88 3.34 8.01
CA GLY A 75 1.67 2.57 8.28
C GLY A 75 1.89 1.45 9.29
N ILE A 76 2.78 0.47 8.99
CA ILE A 76 3.08 -0.62 9.94
C ILE A 76 3.81 -0.06 11.16
N GLY A 77 4.79 0.82 10.96
CA GLY A 77 5.50 1.47 12.07
C GLY A 77 4.54 2.23 13.01
N GLY A 78 3.58 2.96 12.44
CA GLY A 78 2.54 3.68 13.16
C GLY A 78 1.58 2.77 13.91
N ALA A 79 1.07 1.75 13.22
CA ALA A 79 0.16 0.77 13.77
C ALA A 79 0.79 0.02 14.94
N SER A 80 2.06 -0.38 14.82
CA SER A 80 2.78 -1.09 15.89
C SER A 80 3.03 -0.16 17.08
N ALA A 81 3.52 1.07 16.86
CA ALA A 81 3.72 2.03 17.94
C ALA A 81 2.42 2.38 18.68
N PHE A 82 1.32 2.56 17.93
CA PHE A 82 -0.01 2.78 18.47
C PHE A 82 -0.46 1.62 19.36
N ASN A 83 -0.42 0.38 18.87
CA ASN A 83 -0.91 -0.78 19.62
C ASN A 83 -0.06 -1.10 20.85
N ILE A 84 1.27 -0.95 20.76
CA ILE A 84 2.15 -1.10 21.92
C ILE A 84 1.79 -0.06 23.00
N ALA A 85 1.65 1.22 22.63
CA ALA A 85 1.27 2.28 23.57
C ALA A 85 -0.12 2.04 24.17
N MET A 86 -1.09 1.57 23.36
CA MET A 86 -2.41 1.17 23.84
C MET A 86 -2.34 0.00 24.84
N GLY A 87 -1.47 -0.99 24.60
CA GLY A 87 -1.23 -2.11 25.51
C GLY A 87 -0.62 -1.67 26.84
N MET A 88 0.30 -0.70 26.79
CA MET A 88 0.90 -0.06 27.98
C MET A 88 -0.07 0.85 28.75
N GLY A 89 -1.26 1.13 28.20
CA GLY A 89 -2.22 2.08 28.77
C GLY A 89 -1.94 3.56 28.45
N GLU A 90 -0.92 3.86 27.63
CA GLU A 90 -0.49 5.21 27.26
C GLU A 90 -1.33 5.81 26.12
N LYS A 91 -2.63 6.04 26.38
CA LYS A 91 -3.59 6.51 25.35
C LYS A 91 -3.17 7.82 24.67
N GLU A 92 -2.55 8.75 25.40
CA GLU A 92 -2.09 10.02 24.83
C GLU A 92 -0.95 9.82 23.82
N ASN A 93 0.03 8.96 24.14
CA ASN A 93 1.10 8.64 23.22
C ASN A 93 0.57 7.86 22.01
N ALA A 94 -0.38 6.94 22.21
CA ALA A 94 -1.02 6.21 21.13
C ALA A 94 -1.65 7.14 20.09
N VAL A 95 -2.44 8.14 20.52
CA VAL A 95 -3.05 9.13 19.61
C VAL A 95 -2.00 9.85 18.79
N ASN A 96 -0.91 10.27 19.43
CA ASN A 96 0.15 11.00 18.74
C ASN A 96 0.92 10.12 17.73
N TYR A 97 1.18 8.84 18.04
CA TYR A 97 1.77 7.91 17.07
C TYR A 97 0.89 7.76 15.82
N LEU A 98 -0.41 7.51 16.01
CA LEU A 98 -1.35 7.31 14.91
C LEU A 98 -1.49 8.59 14.06
N ALA A 99 -1.65 9.75 14.70
CA ALA A 99 -1.80 11.03 14.00
C ALA A 99 -0.52 11.46 13.25
N ASN A 100 0.66 11.29 13.86
CA ASN A 100 1.94 11.61 13.21
C ASN A 100 2.21 10.67 12.03
N SER A 101 1.87 9.38 12.16
CA SER A 101 1.95 8.43 11.04
C SER A 101 1.03 8.82 9.90
N ALA A 102 -0.23 9.18 10.16
CA ALA A 102 -1.15 9.65 9.14
C ALA A 102 -0.62 10.91 8.41
N ALA A 103 -0.07 11.87 9.16
CA ALA A 103 0.55 13.06 8.58
C ALA A 103 1.76 12.69 7.70
N MET A 104 2.65 11.81 8.16
CA MET A 104 3.83 11.38 7.39
C MET A 104 3.49 10.56 6.14
N LEU A 105 2.41 9.77 6.15
CA LEU A 105 1.91 9.09 4.97
C LEU A 105 1.51 10.08 3.87
N PHE A 106 0.71 11.08 4.23
CA PHE A 106 0.27 12.10 3.27
C PHE A 106 1.44 12.97 2.78
N LEU A 107 2.27 13.47 3.71
CA LEU A 107 3.45 14.26 3.37
C LEU A 107 4.46 13.48 2.52
N GLY A 108 4.66 12.19 2.81
CA GLY A 108 5.54 11.32 2.02
C GLY A 108 5.04 11.16 0.59
N GLY A 109 3.73 11.03 0.38
CA GLY A 109 3.17 10.98 -0.97
C GLY A 109 3.19 12.31 -1.70
N VAL A 110 2.97 13.43 -1.03
CA VAL A 110 3.15 14.77 -1.63
C VAL A 110 4.60 14.99 -2.05
N ALA A 111 5.56 14.63 -1.18
CA ALA A 111 6.98 14.71 -1.51
C ALA A 111 7.33 13.82 -2.72
N LEU A 112 6.85 12.57 -2.74
CA LEU A 112 7.08 11.66 -3.87
C LEU A 112 6.45 12.18 -5.17
N THR A 113 5.26 12.78 -5.09
CA THR A 113 4.59 13.43 -6.22
C THR A 113 5.46 14.56 -6.77
N ALA A 114 5.93 15.46 -5.91
CA ALA A 114 6.75 16.59 -6.30
C ALA A 114 8.06 16.13 -6.98
N VAL A 115 8.77 15.18 -6.37
CA VAL A 115 9.99 14.60 -6.96
C VAL A 115 9.68 13.96 -8.32
N THR A 116 8.60 13.20 -8.42
CA THR A 116 8.24 12.51 -9.66
C THR A 116 7.89 13.49 -10.77
N LEU A 117 7.16 14.57 -10.48
CA LEU A 117 6.75 15.54 -11.50
C LEU A 117 7.91 16.44 -11.93
N ILE A 118 8.78 16.86 -11.00
CA ILE A 118 9.96 17.69 -11.30
C ILE A 118 10.96 16.89 -12.15
N PHE A 119 11.19 15.62 -11.82
CA PHE A 119 12.17 14.77 -12.47
C PHE A 119 11.52 13.70 -13.37
N LEU A 120 10.32 13.96 -13.91
CA LEU A 120 9.51 12.95 -14.61
C LEU A 120 10.27 12.21 -15.71
N GLU A 121 10.78 12.95 -16.69
CA GLU A 121 11.48 12.34 -17.82
C GLU A 121 12.83 11.73 -17.43
N PRO A 122 13.70 12.41 -16.64
CA PRO A 122 14.93 11.79 -16.12
C PRO A 122 14.69 10.50 -15.34
N LEU A 123 13.65 10.44 -14.50
CA LEU A 123 13.29 9.22 -13.75
C LEU A 123 12.85 8.10 -14.67
N LEU A 124 11.98 8.37 -15.65
CA LEU A 124 11.51 7.35 -16.59
C LEU A 124 12.66 6.82 -17.46
N LYS A 125 13.59 7.68 -17.89
CA LYS A 125 14.83 7.25 -18.58
C LYS A 125 15.73 6.45 -17.66
N PHE A 126 15.88 6.86 -16.40
CA PHE A 126 16.67 6.13 -15.39
C PHE A 126 16.09 4.75 -15.08
N PHE A 127 14.76 4.61 -15.07
CA PHE A 127 14.08 3.32 -14.94
C PHE A 127 14.16 2.46 -16.21
N GLY A 128 14.75 2.97 -17.30
CA GLY A 128 15.06 2.22 -18.50
C GLY A 128 14.01 2.33 -19.61
N SER A 129 13.23 3.42 -19.66
CA SER A 129 12.25 3.63 -20.73
C SER A 129 12.91 3.72 -22.11
N PRO A 130 12.51 2.88 -23.08
CA PRO A 130 12.83 3.10 -24.49
C PRO A 130 12.14 4.35 -25.04
N ASP A 131 12.68 4.95 -26.10
CA ASP A 131 12.14 6.19 -26.71
C ASP A 131 10.71 6.02 -27.24
N ASN A 132 10.39 4.87 -27.82
CA ASN A 132 9.06 4.56 -28.34
C ASN A 132 7.99 4.29 -27.24
N VAL A 133 8.41 4.15 -25.98
CA VAL A 133 7.53 3.97 -24.80
C VAL A 133 7.46 5.23 -23.96
N LEU A 134 8.47 6.09 -24.04
CA LEU A 134 8.68 7.22 -23.13
C LEU A 134 7.48 8.17 -23.07
N GLU A 135 6.87 8.50 -24.20
CA GLU A 135 5.72 9.41 -24.21
C GLU A 135 4.48 8.79 -23.53
N TYR A 136 4.21 7.50 -23.74
CA TYR A 136 3.14 6.79 -23.03
C TYR A 136 3.41 6.74 -21.51
N ALA A 137 4.66 6.49 -21.12
CA ALA A 137 5.08 6.46 -19.72
C ALA A 137 4.97 7.85 -19.05
N LYS A 138 5.31 8.92 -19.78
CA LYS A 138 5.15 10.31 -19.33
C LYS A 138 3.69 10.66 -19.11
N VAL A 139 2.81 10.36 -20.07
CA VAL A 139 1.37 10.61 -19.95
C VAL A 139 0.80 9.90 -18.72
N TYR A 140 1.06 8.60 -18.59
CA TYR A 140 0.56 7.79 -17.49
C TYR A 140 1.08 8.28 -16.13
N THR A 141 2.41 8.37 -15.99
CA THR A 141 3.05 8.71 -14.72
C THR A 141 2.72 10.12 -14.27
N ARG A 142 2.63 11.09 -15.18
CA ARG A 142 2.27 12.47 -14.82
C ARG A 142 0.90 12.55 -14.14
N ILE A 143 -0.06 11.78 -14.63
CA ILE A 143 -1.41 11.72 -14.07
C ILE A 143 -1.41 10.91 -12.78
N VAL A 144 -0.88 9.69 -12.79
CA VAL A 144 -0.89 8.78 -11.63
C VAL A 144 -0.09 9.33 -10.45
N ALA A 145 0.99 10.08 -10.69
CA ALA A 145 1.79 10.68 -9.63
C ALA A 145 0.96 11.59 -8.70
N LEU A 146 -0.05 12.29 -9.23
CA LEU A 146 -0.96 13.11 -8.42
C LEU A 146 -1.80 12.27 -7.43
N GLY A 147 -1.92 10.97 -7.69
CA GLY A 147 -2.61 10.01 -6.83
C GLY A 147 -1.75 9.42 -5.72
N PHE A 148 -0.41 9.56 -5.77
CA PHE A 148 0.51 9.00 -4.77
C PHE A 148 0.18 9.36 -3.32
N PRO A 149 -0.22 10.60 -2.96
CA PRO A 149 -0.63 10.92 -1.60
C PRO A 149 -1.80 10.05 -1.13
N PHE A 150 -2.78 9.81 -1.99
CA PHE A 150 -3.97 9.04 -1.66
C PHE A 150 -3.72 7.53 -1.69
N LEU A 151 -2.89 7.04 -2.61
CA LEU A 151 -2.44 5.66 -2.64
C LEU A 151 -1.70 5.29 -1.35
N ILE A 152 -0.67 6.08 -1.00
CA ILE A 152 0.13 5.85 0.21
C ILE A 152 -0.74 5.97 1.46
N PHE A 153 -1.63 6.96 1.49
CA PHE A 153 -2.54 7.13 2.62
C PHE A 153 -3.56 6.00 2.73
N THR A 154 -4.07 5.46 1.61
CA THR A 154 -4.95 4.29 1.63
C THR A 154 -4.22 3.06 2.16
N SER A 155 -3.06 2.73 1.58
CA SER A 155 -2.32 1.54 1.95
C SER A 155 -1.79 1.62 3.39
N GLY A 156 -1.13 2.73 3.73
CA GLY A 156 -0.56 2.97 5.06
C GLY A 156 -1.63 3.22 6.12
N GLY A 157 -2.62 4.05 5.80
CA GLY A 157 -3.78 4.32 6.67
C GLY A 157 -4.62 3.06 6.90
N GLY A 158 -4.67 2.15 5.95
CA GLY A 158 -5.26 0.83 6.12
C GLY A 158 -4.64 0.03 7.28
N HIS A 159 -3.33 0.16 7.53
CA HIS A 159 -2.67 -0.43 8.71
C HIS A 159 -3.09 0.28 10.00
N LEU A 160 -3.22 1.61 9.99
CA LEU A 160 -3.68 2.40 11.14
C LEU A 160 -5.14 2.09 11.51
N ILE A 161 -6.03 1.96 10.52
CA ILE A 161 -7.44 1.58 10.71
C ILE A 161 -7.55 0.16 11.28
N ARG A 162 -6.70 -0.77 10.80
CA ARG A 162 -6.60 -2.11 11.39
C ARG A 162 -6.15 -2.05 12.84
N ALA A 163 -5.14 -1.23 13.15
CA ALA A 163 -4.65 -1.04 14.51
C ALA A 163 -5.75 -0.52 15.46
N ASP A 164 -6.62 0.39 14.99
CA ASP A 164 -7.82 0.87 15.70
C ASP A 164 -8.95 -0.19 15.84
N GLY A 165 -8.71 -1.43 15.42
CA GLY A 165 -9.65 -2.55 15.59
C GLY A 165 -10.79 -2.58 14.56
N ARG A 166 -10.61 -1.94 13.40
CA ARG A 166 -11.61 -1.89 12.32
C ARG A 166 -11.11 -2.49 10.99
N PRO A 167 -10.68 -3.77 10.96
CA PRO A 167 -10.12 -4.39 9.74
C PRO A 167 -11.10 -4.41 8.55
N LYS A 168 -12.41 -4.58 8.80
CA LYS A 168 -13.44 -4.51 7.75
C LYS A 168 -13.49 -3.16 7.04
N ILE A 169 -13.29 -2.07 7.77
CA ILE A 169 -13.28 -0.73 7.19
C ILE A 169 -12.07 -0.54 6.27
N SER A 170 -10.89 -0.98 6.72
CA SER A 170 -9.67 -0.98 5.90
C SER A 170 -9.84 -1.77 4.60
N MET A 171 -10.53 -2.91 4.66
CA MET A 171 -10.92 -3.69 3.48
C MET A 171 -11.86 -2.90 2.57
N VAL A 172 -12.94 -2.33 3.11
CA VAL A 172 -13.93 -1.56 2.32
C VAL A 172 -13.28 -0.36 1.60
N CYS A 173 -12.35 0.36 2.23
CA CYS A 173 -11.63 1.45 1.56
C CYS A 173 -10.88 0.97 0.30
N ASN A 174 -10.16 -0.15 0.41
CA ASN A 174 -9.42 -0.71 -0.74
C ASN A 174 -10.37 -1.24 -1.83
N LEU A 175 -11.43 -1.95 -1.44
CA LEU A 175 -12.41 -2.51 -2.37
C LEU A 175 -13.14 -1.41 -3.14
N ALA A 176 -13.55 -0.33 -2.47
CA ALA A 176 -14.25 0.78 -3.11
C ALA A 176 -13.39 1.39 -4.24
N GLY A 177 -12.12 1.68 -3.98
CA GLY A 177 -11.22 2.20 -5.02
C GLY A 177 -11.00 1.24 -6.16
N ALA A 178 -10.74 -0.04 -5.86
CA ALA A 178 -10.51 -1.05 -6.90
C ALA A 178 -11.73 -1.23 -7.82
N LEU A 179 -12.94 -1.25 -7.24
CA LEU A 179 -14.19 -1.34 -8.01
C LEU A 179 -14.44 -0.08 -8.84
N ILE A 180 -14.26 1.11 -8.25
CA ILE A 180 -14.40 2.38 -8.96
C ILE A 180 -13.40 2.45 -10.11
N ASN A 181 -12.13 2.13 -9.87
CA ASN A 181 -11.11 2.10 -10.90
C ASN A 181 -11.49 1.12 -12.02
N THR A 182 -11.86 -0.12 -11.71
CA THR A 182 -12.25 -1.12 -12.71
C THR A 182 -13.41 -0.65 -13.60
N VAL A 183 -14.44 -0.05 -13.00
CA VAL A 183 -15.60 0.48 -13.75
C VAL A 183 -15.19 1.67 -14.61
N LEU A 184 -14.38 2.58 -14.07
CA LEU A 184 -13.90 3.75 -14.79
C LEU A 184 -12.91 3.40 -15.90
N ASP A 185 -12.11 2.33 -15.75
CA ASP A 185 -11.25 1.83 -16.81
C ASP A 185 -12.10 1.40 -18.00
N ALA A 186 -13.12 0.55 -17.78
CA ALA A 186 -14.04 0.15 -18.84
C ALA A 186 -14.68 1.36 -19.54
N LEU A 187 -15.09 2.38 -18.77
CA LEU A 187 -15.70 3.59 -19.30
C LEU A 187 -14.70 4.46 -20.08
N PHE A 188 -13.60 4.87 -19.46
CA PHE A 188 -12.66 5.83 -20.02
C PHE A 188 -11.82 5.23 -21.15
N VAL A 189 -11.47 3.95 -21.04
CA VAL A 189 -10.59 3.27 -21.97
C VAL A 189 -11.36 2.72 -23.18
N PHE A 190 -12.53 2.10 -22.99
CA PHE A 190 -13.29 1.50 -24.11
C PHE A 190 -14.42 2.36 -24.64
N VAL A 191 -15.16 3.07 -23.79
CA VAL A 191 -16.30 3.89 -24.25
C VAL A 191 -15.80 5.26 -24.73
N LEU A 192 -14.96 5.92 -23.94
CA LEU A 192 -14.45 7.27 -24.26
C LEU A 192 -13.15 7.27 -25.07
N ASN A 193 -12.53 6.10 -25.29
CA ASN A 193 -11.31 5.93 -26.08
C ASN A 193 -10.16 6.88 -25.68
N MET A 194 -10.01 7.16 -24.38
CA MET A 194 -8.99 8.10 -23.86
C MET A 194 -7.57 7.52 -23.79
N GLY A 195 -7.36 6.28 -24.27
CA GLY A 195 -6.05 5.60 -24.28
C GLY A 195 -5.38 5.55 -22.91
N MET A 196 -4.05 5.79 -22.87
CA MET A 196 -3.27 5.77 -21.62
C MET A 196 -3.75 6.79 -20.59
N ALA A 197 -4.22 7.97 -21.02
CA ALA A 197 -4.70 8.98 -20.09
C ALA A 197 -5.98 8.51 -19.38
N GLY A 198 -6.86 7.82 -20.10
CA GLY A 198 -8.08 7.22 -19.54
C GLY A 198 -7.79 6.27 -18.38
N ALA A 199 -6.88 5.31 -18.59
CA ALA A 199 -6.48 4.36 -17.55
C ALA A 199 -5.84 5.06 -16.34
N ALA A 200 -5.00 6.07 -16.60
CA ALA A 200 -4.39 6.86 -15.54
C ALA A 200 -5.44 7.65 -14.72
N TYR A 201 -6.46 8.22 -15.36
CA TYR A 201 -7.55 8.92 -14.70
C TYR A 201 -8.43 7.99 -13.87
N ALA A 202 -8.78 6.82 -14.39
CA ALA A 202 -9.52 5.80 -13.64
C ALA A 202 -8.76 5.37 -12.39
N THR A 203 -7.44 5.16 -12.52
CA THR A 203 -6.55 4.80 -11.41
C THR A 203 -6.54 5.87 -10.32
N ILE A 204 -6.28 7.13 -10.67
CA ILE A 204 -6.20 8.20 -9.67
C ILE A 204 -7.54 8.47 -8.98
N ILE A 205 -8.67 8.38 -9.69
CA ILE A 205 -10.00 8.56 -9.07
C ILE A 205 -10.25 7.46 -8.04
N GLY A 206 -9.94 6.20 -8.35
CA GLY A 206 -10.04 5.10 -7.40
C GLY A 206 -9.14 5.30 -6.16
N GLN A 207 -7.92 5.81 -6.36
CA GLN A 207 -6.99 6.14 -5.28
C GLN A 207 -7.51 7.29 -4.41
N ILE A 208 -7.99 8.38 -5.02
CA ILE A 208 -8.55 9.54 -4.30
C ILE A 208 -9.73 9.10 -3.44
N VAL A 209 -10.69 8.36 -3.99
CA VAL A 209 -11.85 7.89 -3.22
C VAL A 209 -11.42 7.02 -2.05
N SER A 210 -10.52 6.06 -2.28
CA SER A 210 -9.99 5.20 -1.21
C SER A 210 -9.28 6.00 -0.12
N GLY A 211 -8.47 6.99 -0.52
CA GLY A 211 -7.68 7.81 0.38
C GLY A 211 -8.56 8.72 1.22
N LEU A 212 -9.58 9.34 0.62
CA LEU A 212 -10.56 10.15 1.31
C LEU A 212 -11.40 9.31 2.29
N MET A 213 -11.82 8.11 1.90
CA MET A 213 -12.49 7.18 2.81
C MET A 213 -11.59 6.84 4.00
N ALA A 214 -10.34 6.44 3.76
CA ALA A 214 -9.39 6.15 4.83
C ALA A 214 -9.17 7.36 5.76
N ALA A 215 -9.08 8.57 5.20
CA ALA A 215 -8.90 9.81 5.97
C ALA A 215 -10.13 10.10 6.84
N TRP A 216 -11.33 9.94 6.28
CA TRP A 216 -12.58 10.11 7.00
C TRP A 216 -12.70 9.11 8.16
N TYR A 217 -12.36 7.85 7.94
CA TYR A 217 -12.41 6.82 8.99
C TYR A 217 -11.37 7.04 10.09
N LEU A 218 -10.16 7.48 9.74
CA LEU A 218 -9.15 7.83 10.74
C LEU A 218 -9.54 9.07 11.56
N ALA A 219 -10.22 10.04 10.96
CA ALA A 219 -10.79 11.16 11.70
C ALA A 219 -11.89 10.73 12.70
N HIS A 220 -12.54 9.58 12.44
CA HIS A 220 -13.61 9.01 13.26
C HIS A 220 -13.21 7.67 13.91
N CYS A 221 -11.95 7.55 14.35
CA CYS A 221 -11.42 6.36 15.05
C CYS A 221 -12.34 5.90 16.20
N ARG A 222 -12.40 4.58 16.41
CA ARG A 222 -13.21 3.94 17.45
C ARG A 222 -12.63 4.15 18.83
N THR A 223 -11.31 3.95 18.93
CA THR A 223 -10.63 3.73 20.20
C THR A 223 -10.12 5.04 20.78
N ILE A 224 -9.82 6.01 19.91
CA ILE A 224 -9.25 7.31 20.25
C ILE A 224 -9.77 8.42 19.32
N LYS A 225 -9.83 9.66 19.82
CA LYS A 225 -10.19 10.83 18.99
C LYS A 225 -8.94 11.61 18.61
N ILE A 226 -8.69 11.75 17.31
CA ILE A 226 -7.59 12.59 16.79
C ILE A 226 -8.02 14.05 16.85
N LYS A 227 -7.24 14.90 17.53
CA LYS A 227 -7.40 16.36 17.49
C LYS A 227 -6.40 16.96 16.49
N LYS A 228 -6.70 18.17 15.98
CA LYS A 228 -5.80 18.89 15.07
C LYS A 228 -4.39 19.07 15.64
N GLU A 229 -4.26 19.26 16.94
CA GLU A 229 -2.98 19.39 17.65
C GLU A 229 -2.10 18.14 17.56
N ASN A 230 -2.70 16.95 17.46
CA ASN A 230 -1.98 15.69 17.35
C ASN A 230 -1.37 15.47 15.96
N LEU A 231 -1.90 16.14 14.92
CA LEU A 231 -1.35 16.10 13.56
C LEU A 231 -0.06 16.91 13.41
N ARG A 232 0.31 17.71 14.41
CA ARG A 232 1.59 18.40 14.41
C ARG A 232 2.72 17.38 14.49
N VAL A 233 3.50 17.31 13.42
CA VAL A 233 4.68 16.45 13.29
C VAL A 233 5.67 16.74 14.42
N ARG A 234 5.97 15.71 15.22
CA ARG A 234 6.91 15.75 16.34
C ARG A 234 7.93 14.62 16.18
N ARG A 235 9.21 14.99 16.24
CA ARG A 235 10.36 14.08 16.06
C ARG A 235 10.30 12.84 16.97
N LYS A 236 9.87 13.00 18.23
CA LYS A 236 9.73 11.90 19.20
C LYS A 236 8.89 10.74 18.65
N TYR A 237 7.71 11.04 18.12
CA TYR A 237 6.78 10.02 17.64
C TYR A 237 7.26 9.42 16.31
N ILE A 238 7.73 10.27 15.38
CA ILE A 238 8.22 9.81 14.08
C ILE A 238 9.43 8.90 14.22
N SER A 239 10.39 9.21 15.09
CA SER A 239 11.59 8.38 15.28
C SER A 239 11.23 6.96 15.72
N ARG A 240 10.23 6.81 16.60
CA ARG A 240 9.75 5.49 17.03
C ARG A 240 9.00 4.77 15.91
N VAL A 241 8.11 5.47 15.20
CA VAL A 241 7.39 4.94 14.03
C VAL A 241 8.38 4.42 12.99
N MET A 242 9.39 5.22 12.63
CA MET A 242 10.44 4.80 11.70
C MET A 242 11.20 3.60 12.24
N SER A 243 11.60 3.57 13.51
CA SER A 243 12.33 2.41 14.07
C SER A 243 11.58 1.07 13.90
N LEU A 244 10.24 1.10 13.97
CA LEU A 244 9.41 -0.09 13.79
C LEU A 244 9.09 -0.38 12.30
N GLY A 245 9.01 0.67 11.48
CA GLY A 245 8.67 0.56 10.05
C GLY A 245 9.86 0.39 9.11
N THR A 246 11.09 0.66 9.56
CA THR A 246 12.29 0.56 8.72
C THR A 246 12.51 -0.87 8.26
N ALA A 247 12.25 -1.88 9.09
CA ALA A 247 12.42 -3.29 8.71
C ALA A 247 11.52 -3.69 7.51
N PRO A 248 10.18 -3.51 7.54
CA PRO A 248 9.35 -3.84 6.39
C PRO A 248 9.63 -2.95 5.17
N CYS A 249 10.00 -1.68 5.37
CA CYS A 249 10.43 -0.79 4.28
C CYS A 249 11.71 -1.30 3.59
N ALA A 250 12.75 -1.62 4.37
CA ALA A 250 14.00 -2.17 3.87
C ALA A 250 13.79 -3.53 3.19
N ASN A 251 12.92 -4.38 3.73
CA ASN A 251 12.54 -5.64 3.08
C ASN A 251 11.90 -5.39 1.71
N GLN A 252 11.03 -4.40 1.58
CA GLN A 252 10.40 -4.05 0.31
C GLN A 252 11.42 -3.55 -0.72
N LEU A 253 12.39 -2.74 -0.30
CA LEU A 253 13.49 -2.28 -1.15
C LEU A 253 14.44 -3.42 -1.52
N ALA A 254 14.74 -4.34 -0.60
CA ALA A 254 15.55 -5.52 -0.87
C ALA A 254 14.87 -6.43 -1.90
N MET A 255 13.56 -6.68 -1.77
CA MET A 255 12.79 -7.43 -2.77
C MET A 255 12.83 -6.77 -4.15
N MET A 256 12.80 -5.43 -4.22
CA MET A 256 12.96 -4.70 -5.48
C MET A 256 14.33 -4.96 -6.11
N VAL A 257 15.42 -4.90 -5.32
CA VAL A 257 16.78 -5.19 -5.79
C VAL A 257 16.88 -6.64 -6.28
N VAL A 258 16.35 -7.61 -5.52
CA VAL A 258 16.31 -9.02 -5.92
C VAL A 258 15.59 -9.19 -7.25
N GLN A 259 14.44 -8.54 -7.45
CA GLN A 259 13.70 -8.59 -8.71
C GLN A 259 14.51 -8.02 -9.89
N ILE A 260 15.21 -6.90 -9.68
CA ILE A 260 16.07 -6.28 -10.71
C ILE A 260 17.21 -7.23 -11.08
N VAL A 261 17.90 -7.81 -10.10
CA VAL A 261 19.00 -8.75 -10.32
C VAL A 261 18.50 -10.01 -11.03
N MET A 262 17.35 -10.56 -10.59
CA MET A 262 16.72 -11.72 -11.21
C MET A 262 16.38 -11.45 -12.68
N ASN A 263 15.76 -10.32 -13.00
CA ASN A 263 15.42 -9.96 -14.38
C ASN A 263 16.68 -9.77 -15.25
N LYS A 264 17.73 -9.13 -14.73
CA LYS A 264 19.01 -9.00 -15.46
C LYS A 264 19.68 -10.34 -15.70
N SER A 265 19.65 -11.23 -14.70
CA SER A 265 20.19 -12.58 -14.81
C SER A 265 19.43 -13.40 -15.86
N LEU A 266 18.09 -13.39 -15.81
CA LEU A 266 17.24 -14.06 -16.79
C LEU A 266 17.45 -13.53 -18.21
N LYS A 267 17.66 -12.22 -18.37
CA LYS A 267 18.00 -11.63 -19.67
C LYS A 267 19.34 -12.18 -20.18
N TYR A 268 20.39 -12.09 -19.37
CA TYR A 268 21.74 -12.49 -19.78
C TYR A 268 21.83 -14.00 -20.06
N TYR A 269 21.35 -14.86 -19.17
CA TYR A 269 21.40 -16.31 -19.40
C TYR A 269 20.34 -16.78 -20.39
N GLY A 270 19.22 -16.05 -20.51
CA GLY A 270 18.20 -16.30 -21.53
C GLY A 270 18.73 -16.08 -22.94
N SER A 271 19.51 -15.01 -23.18
CA SER A 271 20.14 -14.76 -24.50
C SER A 271 21.09 -15.88 -24.93
N LEU A 272 21.72 -16.57 -23.96
CA LEU A 272 22.62 -17.70 -24.18
C LEU A 272 21.87 -19.03 -24.39
N SER A 273 20.55 -19.06 -24.18
CA SER A 273 19.73 -20.26 -24.30
C SER A 273 19.03 -20.35 -25.66
N VAL A 274 18.54 -21.55 -26.00
CA VAL A 274 17.73 -21.80 -27.21
C VAL A 274 16.40 -21.00 -27.22
N TYR A 275 15.98 -20.50 -26.05
CA TYR A 275 14.72 -19.79 -25.86
C TYR A 275 14.85 -18.27 -26.00
N GLY A 276 16.08 -17.75 -26.12
CA GLY A 276 16.36 -16.32 -26.18
C GLY A 276 15.99 -15.56 -24.89
N GLU A 277 16.16 -14.23 -24.93
CA GLU A 277 15.98 -13.37 -23.75
C GLU A 277 14.54 -13.30 -23.25
N SER A 278 13.57 -13.32 -24.18
CA SER A 278 12.20 -12.93 -23.90
C SER A 278 11.38 -14.01 -23.19
N ILE A 279 11.61 -15.30 -23.52
CA ILE A 279 10.81 -16.40 -22.99
C ILE A 279 11.04 -16.61 -21.48
N PRO A 280 12.27 -16.70 -20.95
CA PRO A 280 12.50 -16.88 -19.51
C PRO A 280 11.93 -15.73 -18.67
N ILE A 281 12.05 -14.49 -19.16
CA ILE A 281 11.50 -13.30 -18.49
C ILE A 281 9.97 -13.36 -18.46
N ALA A 282 9.32 -13.75 -19.57
CA ALA A 282 7.87 -13.91 -19.63
C ALA A 282 7.36 -14.98 -18.65
N CYS A 283 8.03 -16.15 -18.60
CA CYS A 283 7.72 -17.21 -17.63
C CYS A 283 7.83 -16.74 -16.18
N ALA A 284 8.91 -16.03 -15.83
CA ALA A 284 9.09 -15.47 -14.49
C ALA A 284 7.99 -14.47 -14.12
N GLY A 285 7.51 -13.68 -15.09
CA GLY A 285 6.37 -12.77 -14.92
C GLY A 285 5.09 -13.51 -14.52
N ILE A 286 4.74 -14.57 -15.25
CA ILE A 286 3.56 -15.41 -14.95
C ILE A 286 3.69 -16.04 -13.56
N ILE A 287 4.84 -16.65 -13.25
CA ILE A 287 5.12 -17.27 -11.95
C ILE A 287 4.96 -16.25 -10.82
N THR A 288 5.48 -15.04 -10.98
CA THR A 288 5.39 -13.98 -9.96
C THR A 288 3.94 -13.58 -9.70
N LYS A 289 3.10 -13.48 -10.74
CA LYS A 289 1.68 -13.16 -10.59
C LYS A 289 0.92 -14.25 -9.82
N VAL A 290 1.19 -15.53 -10.12
CA VAL A 290 0.63 -16.66 -9.36
C VAL A 290 1.11 -16.63 -7.91
N ASN A 291 2.41 -16.44 -7.69
CA ASN A 291 3.01 -16.32 -6.35
C ASN A 291 2.38 -15.17 -5.54
N GLN A 292 2.06 -14.04 -6.17
CA GLN A 292 1.42 -12.90 -5.50
C GLN A 292 0.04 -13.25 -4.92
N VAL A 293 -0.73 -14.12 -5.58
CA VAL A 293 -2.01 -14.62 -5.06
C VAL A 293 -1.79 -15.45 -3.80
N PHE A 294 -0.84 -16.38 -3.81
CA PHE A 294 -0.49 -17.16 -2.61
C PHE A 294 0.04 -16.28 -1.47
N MET A 295 0.93 -15.33 -1.79
CA MET A 295 1.48 -14.38 -0.83
C MET A 295 0.41 -13.46 -0.24
N SER A 296 -0.69 -13.18 -0.96
CA SER A 296 -1.82 -12.39 -0.43
C SER A 296 -2.47 -13.05 0.79
N PHE A 297 -2.53 -14.39 0.85
CA PHE A 297 -3.00 -15.11 2.03
C PHE A 297 -2.02 -14.96 3.20
N ILE A 298 -0.73 -15.21 2.94
CA ILE A 298 0.32 -15.15 3.97
C ILE A 298 0.40 -13.74 4.56
N ILE A 299 0.51 -12.72 3.71
CA ILE A 299 0.61 -11.33 4.14
C ILE A 299 -0.69 -10.88 4.81
N GLY A 300 -1.87 -11.31 4.32
CA GLY A 300 -3.15 -11.01 4.96
C GLY A 300 -3.24 -11.57 6.39
N ILE A 301 -2.75 -12.78 6.62
CA ILE A 301 -2.64 -13.37 7.97
C ILE A 301 -1.63 -12.58 8.82
N SER A 302 -0.45 -12.26 8.29
CA SER A 302 0.56 -11.46 9.01
C SER A 302 0.04 -10.07 9.41
N GLN A 303 -0.72 -9.41 8.53
CA GLN A 303 -1.37 -8.13 8.82
C GLN A 303 -2.47 -8.28 9.88
N GLY A 304 -3.18 -9.40 9.89
CA GLY A 304 -4.20 -9.67 10.90
C GLY A 304 -3.61 -9.95 12.29
N LEU A 305 -2.43 -10.59 12.33
CA LEU A 305 -1.69 -10.87 13.54
C LEU A 305 -1.08 -9.61 14.19
N GLN A 306 -0.64 -8.65 13.37
CA GLN A 306 0.14 -7.49 13.80
C GLN A 306 -0.51 -6.67 14.95
N PRO A 307 -1.82 -6.36 14.95
CA PRO A 307 -2.42 -5.62 16.06
C PRO A 307 -2.49 -6.42 17.36
N ILE A 308 -2.74 -7.73 17.25
CA ILE A 308 -2.92 -8.64 18.38
C ILE A 308 -1.59 -8.76 19.15
N THR A 309 -0.50 -9.06 18.43
CA THR A 309 0.82 -9.24 19.03
C THR A 309 1.37 -7.92 19.58
N SER A 310 1.22 -6.82 18.83
CA SER A 310 1.71 -5.50 19.27
C SER A 310 1.03 -5.03 20.55
N PHE A 311 -0.30 -5.22 20.66
CA PHE A 311 -1.05 -4.84 21.86
C PHE A 311 -0.69 -5.72 23.06
N ASN A 312 -0.68 -7.05 22.90
CA ASN A 312 -0.39 -7.96 24.01
C ASN A 312 1.07 -7.85 24.49
N TYR A 313 2.01 -7.60 23.59
CA TYR A 313 3.39 -7.26 23.95
C TYR A 313 3.46 -5.98 24.81
N GLY A 314 2.77 -4.91 24.40
CA GLY A 314 2.68 -3.68 25.19
C GLY A 314 2.00 -3.86 26.55
N ALA A 315 1.03 -4.76 26.64
CA ALA A 315 0.32 -5.10 27.87
C ALA A 315 1.08 -6.09 28.79
N GLY A 316 2.28 -6.52 28.41
CA GLY A 316 3.07 -7.52 29.15
C GLY A 316 2.49 -8.93 29.12
N ARG A 317 1.56 -9.23 28.21
CA ARG A 317 0.87 -10.53 28.08
C ARG A 317 1.60 -11.43 27.09
N TYR A 318 2.87 -11.74 27.34
CA TYR A 318 3.75 -12.44 26.39
C TYR A 318 3.32 -13.88 25.99
N GLY A 319 2.44 -14.51 26.78
CA GLY A 319 1.89 -15.83 26.46
C GLY A 319 0.69 -15.81 25.50
N ARG A 320 0.27 -14.63 25.03
CA ARG A 320 -0.82 -14.43 24.04
C ARG A 320 -0.27 -13.78 22.78
#